data_AF-A0A537EV58-F1
#
_entry.id   AF-A0A537EV58-F1
#
_cell.length_a   1.000
_cell.length_b   1.000
_cell.length_c   1.000
_cell.angle_alpha   90.00
_cell.angle_beta   90.00
_cell.angle_gamma   90.00
#
_symmetry.space_group_name_H-M   'P 1'
#
loop_
_entity.id
_entity.type
_entity.pdbx_description
1 polymer ?
#
loop_
_entity_poly.entity_id
_entity_poly.type
_entity_poly.pdbx_seq_one_letter_code
_entity_poly.pdbx_strand_id
1 'polypeptide(L)'
;MTQNRPGQLSTLPLLKITQALLIVGVTLGVAFLVYSSPLYAYDFGLNASGAGMNVRFVHWSDGTFSNTVSLNYNIYADVTTYDSNATYGIANTAGKAITVILKIGSITNTGKVANVTLTILSQDGTQQVARMSWTGGDALPTPDQTFIATAQTDYLIQISIRGASSVVAGDLASIGLHMSTSG
;
A
#
# COMPACT_ATOMS: atom_id res chain seq x y z
N MET A 1 -1.10 -40.81 -19.85
CA MET A 1 -2.31 -41.55 -19.45
C MET A 1 -1.94 -42.27 -18.13
N THR A 2 -2.41 -41.85 -16.94
CA THR A 2 -3.72 -42.15 -16.30
C THR A 2 -4.01 -43.66 -16.16
N GLN A 3 -4.49 -44.23 -15.03
CA GLN A 3 -4.76 -43.73 -13.65
C GLN A 3 -5.10 -44.96 -12.73
N ASN A 4 -5.29 -44.71 -11.41
CA ASN A 4 -6.16 -45.43 -10.44
C ASN A 4 -5.60 -46.51 -9.48
N ARG A 5 -6.05 -46.41 -8.21
CA ARG A 5 -5.99 -47.39 -7.09
C ARG A 5 -7.32 -48.18 -7.01
N PRO A 6 -7.37 -49.39 -6.41
CA PRO A 6 -7.73 -49.60 -4.98
C PRO A 6 -6.86 -50.70 -4.28
N GLY A 7 -7.06 -51.14 -3.03
CA GLY A 7 -7.88 -50.65 -1.89
C GLY A 7 -8.20 -51.74 -0.83
N GLN A 8 -8.12 -51.38 0.48
CA GLN A 8 -8.47 -52.14 1.70
C GLN A 8 -7.79 -53.49 2.04
N LEU A 9 -7.51 -53.70 3.34
CA LEU A 9 -7.24 -54.98 4.02
C LEU A 9 -7.93 -54.96 5.40
N SER A 10 -8.35 -56.12 5.91
CA SER A 10 -9.40 -56.22 6.94
C SER A 10 -9.12 -57.29 8.02
N THR A 11 -9.87 -57.19 9.13
CA THR A 11 -10.11 -58.16 10.22
C THR A 11 -8.98 -58.60 11.17
N LEU A 12 -9.22 -58.36 12.46
CA LEU A 12 -8.54 -58.93 13.64
C LEU A 12 -8.91 -60.41 13.87
N PRO A 13 -8.12 -61.14 14.68
CA PRO A 13 -8.70 -62.09 15.63
C PRO A 13 -8.22 -61.89 17.09
N LEU A 14 -8.92 -62.54 18.02
CA LEU A 14 -8.91 -62.26 19.46
C LEU A 14 -8.14 -63.33 20.29
N LEU A 15 -7.38 -62.86 21.28
CA LEU A 15 -7.12 -63.43 22.62
C LEU A 15 -6.69 -64.91 22.82
N LYS A 16 -5.59 -65.12 23.56
CA LYS A 16 -5.44 -66.23 24.53
C LYS A 16 -4.77 -65.74 25.83
N ILE A 17 -5.36 -66.07 26.97
CA ILE A 17 -4.84 -65.83 28.33
C ILE A 17 -4.56 -67.21 28.96
N THR A 18 -3.39 -67.40 29.56
CA THR A 18 -3.14 -68.53 30.50
C THR A 18 -2.26 -68.09 31.67
N GLN A 19 -2.64 -68.56 32.85
CA GLN A 19 -2.24 -68.18 34.21
C GLN A 19 -0.75 -68.29 34.59
N ALA A 20 -0.34 -67.51 35.60
CA ALA A 20 0.12 -68.06 36.88
C ALA A 20 -0.15 -67.07 38.03
N LEU A 21 -0.46 -67.57 39.23
CA LEU A 21 -0.85 -66.79 40.42
C LEU A 21 0.18 -66.98 41.54
N LEU A 22 0.66 -65.89 42.14
CA LEU A 22 1.14 -65.90 43.53
C LEU A 22 1.02 -64.50 44.16
N ILE A 23 0.31 -64.39 45.28
CA ILE A 23 0.15 -63.14 46.05
C ILE A 23 0.81 -63.32 47.41
N VAL A 24 1.95 -62.65 47.66
CA VAL A 24 2.39 -62.28 49.02
C VAL A 24 3.17 -60.95 48.99
N GLY A 25 2.56 -59.90 49.54
CA GLY A 25 3.29 -58.88 50.32
C GLY A 25 3.80 -57.60 49.65
N VAL A 26 3.68 -56.51 50.43
CA VAL A 26 4.46 -55.25 50.40
C VAL A 26 3.99 -54.11 49.47
N THR A 27 3.20 -53.22 50.09
CA THR A 27 3.15 -51.75 49.93
C THR A 27 2.89 -51.13 48.55
N LEU A 28 1.63 -50.73 48.32
CA LEU A 28 1.22 -49.89 47.17
C LEU A 28 1.67 -48.43 47.34
N GLY A 29 2.85 -48.10 46.82
CA GLY A 29 3.17 -46.72 46.44
C GLY A 29 2.44 -46.38 45.14
N VAL A 30 1.39 -45.54 45.20
CA VAL A 30 0.59 -45.18 44.02
C VAL A 30 1.37 -44.17 43.17
N ALA A 31 2.12 -44.65 42.18
CA ALA A 31 2.82 -43.80 41.23
C ALA A 31 1.81 -43.12 40.28
N PHE A 32 1.62 -41.81 40.44
CA PHE A 32 0.86 -41.01 39.49
C PHE A 32 1.65 -40.89 38.17
N LEU A 33 1.18 -41.57 37.12
CA LEU A 33 1.74 -41.40 35.78
C LEU A 33 1.25 -40.08 35.18
N VAL A 34 2.02 -39.01 35.36
CA VAL A 34 1.76 -37.73 34.70
C VAL A 34 2.15 -37.86 33.24
N TYR A 35 1.17 -38.10 32.36
CA TYR A 35 1.35 -37.97 30.92
C TYR A 35 1.50 -36.49 30.56
N SER A 36 2.75 -35.99 30.48
CA SER A 36 3.03 -34.76 29.76
C SER A 36 2.91 -35.03 28.26
N SER A 37 1.89 -34.46 27.62
CA SER A 37 1.86 -34.38 26.16
C SER A 37 3.04 -33.50 25.69
N PRO A 38 3.78 -33.89 24.64
CA PRO A 38 4.82 -33.02 24.09
C PRO A 38 4.17 -31.76 23.53
N LEU A 39 4.57 -30.60 24.06
CA LEU A 39 4.13 -29.31 23.54
C LEU A 39 4.99 -28.95 22.32
N TYR A 40 4.43 -29.05 21.12
CA TYR A 40 5.10 -28.62 19.89
C TYR A 40 5.00 -27.09 19.76
N ALA A 41 6.04 -26.39 20.21
CA ALA A 41 6.21 -24.97 19.94
C ALA A 41 6.84 -24.76 18.55
N TYR A 42 6.31 -23.79 17.79
CA TYR A 42 6.83 -23.40 16.49
C TYR A 42 7.19 -21.91 16.53
N ASP A 43 8.47 -21.61 16.65
CA ASP A 43 8.97 -20.25 16.50
C ASP A 43 9.11 -19.92 15.01
N PHE A 44 8.56 -18.79 14.58
CA PHE A 44 8.80 -18.24 13.24
C PHE A 44 9.51 -16.89 13.35
N GLY A 45 10.68 -16.79 12.71
CA GLY A 45 11.38 -15.53 12.55
C GLY A 45 10.84 -14.74 11.36
N LEU A 46 10.64 -13.43 11.54
CA LEU A 46 10.38 -12.51 10.44
C LEU A 46 11.64 -11.70 10.14
N ASN A 47 12.23 -11.91 8.96
CA ASN A 47 13.31 -11.09 8.44
C ASN A 47 12.74 -10.08 7.44
N ALA A 48 12.79 -8.80 7.78
CA ALA A 48 12.45 -7.70 6.87
C ALA A 48 13.71 -6.93 6.49
N SER A 49 13.87 -6.63 5.21
CA SER A 49 14.92 -5.75 4.68
C SER A 49 14.29 -4.51 4.05
N GLY A 50 14.99 -3.37 4.14
CA GLY A 50 14.54 -2.13 3.51
C GLY A 50 14.74 -2.18 1.99
N ALA A 51 13.65 -2.05 1.24
CA ALA A 51 13.69 -1.81 -0.20
C ALA A 51 13.32 -0.34 -0.50
N GLY A 52 14.02 0.29 -1.45
CA GLY A 52 13.60 1.59 -1.99
C GLY A 52 12.38 1.43 -2.88
N MET A 53 11.43 2.37 -2.81
CA MET A 53 10.32 2.41 -3.77
C MET A 53 10.84 2.86 -5.15
N ASN A 54 10.43 2.16 -6.21
CA ASN A 54 10.87 2.48 -7.57
C ASN A 54 10.19 3.74 -8.12
N VAL A 55 8.93 4.00 -7.76
CA VAL A 55 8.22 5.21 -8.14
C VAL A 55 8.21 6.19 -6.97
N ARG A 56 8.76 7.38 -7.18
CA ARG A 56 8.95 8.42 -6.17
C ARG A 56 8.81 9.80 -6.81
N PHE A 57 8.69 10.84 -5.97
CA PHE A 57 8.87 12.20 -6.46
C PHE A 57 10.35 12.47 -6.72
N VAL A 58 10.66 13.20 -7.78
CA VAL A 58 12.02 13.65 -8.13
C VAL A 58 12.07 15.17 -8.09
N HIS A 59 13.08 15.73 -7.43
CA HIS A 59 13.28 17.18 -7.36
C HIS A 59 14.12 17.66 -8.54
N TRP A 60 13.64 18.62 -9.33
CA TRP A 60 14.27 18.96 -10.62
C TRP A 60 15.66 19.60 -10.51
N SER A 61 15.98 20.31 -9.42
CA SER A 61 17.25 21.04 -9.32
C SER A 61 18.44 20.19 -8.89
N ASP A 62 18.21 19.05 -8.22
CA ASP A 62 19.26 18.20 -7.63
C ASP A 62 19.07 16.69 -7.87
N GLY A 63 17.96 16.27 -8.50
CA GLY A 63 17.67 14.87 -8.79
C GLY A 63 17.37 14.02 -7.54
N THR A 64 17.16 14.62 -6.37
CA THR A 64 16.86 13.88 -5.15
C THR A 64 15.47 13.25 -5.20
N PHE A 65 15.35 12.05 -4.64
CA PHE A 65 14.10 11.30 -4.61
C PHE A 65 13.42 11.35 -3.24
N SER A 66 12.15 11.71 -3.23
CA SER A 66 11.33 11.84 -2.02
C SER A 66 10.05 11.01 -2.11
N ASN A 67 9.61 10.48 -0.97
CA ASN A 67 8.33 9.76 -0.86
C ASN A 67 7.14 10.71 -0.60
N THR A 68 7.44 11.90 -0.06
CA THR A 68 6.49 12.96 0.27
C THR A 68 7.09 14.29 -0.15
N VAL A 69 6.30 15.19 -0.72
CA VAL A 69 6.72 16.54 -1.12
C VAL A 69 5.67 17.56 -0.68
N SER A 70 6.10 18.79 -0.44
CA SER A 70 5.23 19.94 -0.13
C SER A 70 5.51 21.05 -1.13
N LEU A 71 4.47 21.49 -1.82
CA LEU A 71 4.52 22.62 -2.75
C LEU A 71 3.71 23.77 -2.14
N ASN A 72 4.31 24.96 -2.10
CA ASN A 72 3.68 26.15 -1.52
C ASN A 72 3.26 27.12 -2.63
N TYR A 73 1.97 27.43 -2.69
CA TYR A 73 1.40 28.36 -3.66
C TYR A 73 0.55 29.40 -2.94
N ASN A 74 0.60 30.65 -3.39
CA ASN A 74 -0.37 31.66 -2.98
C ASN A 74 -1.70 31.42 -3.71
N ILE A 75 -2.81 31.57 -2.99
CA ILE A 75 -4.16 31.63 -3.54
C ILE A 75 -4.72 33.05 -3.34
N TYR A 76 -5.54 33.51 -4.28
CA TYR A 76 -6.19 34.81 -4.23
C TYR A 76 -7.67 34.65 -4.63
N ALA A 77 -8.52 35.56 -4.16
CA ALA A 77 -9.95 35.50 -4.44
C ALA A 77 -10.25 35.49 -5.95
N ASP A 78 -11.00 34.47 -6.39
CA ASP A 78 -11.39 34.21 -7.78
C ASP A 78 -10.28 34.00 -8.82
N VAL A 79 -9.00 34.09 -8.43
CA VAL A 79 -7.82 33.91 -9.29
C VAL A 79 -7.41 32.44 -9.36
N THR A 80 -7.01 31.99 -10.56
CA THR A 80 -6.35 30.71 -10.79
C THR A 80 -4.84 30.87 -10.73
N THR A 81 -4.19 30.27 -9.74
CA THR A 81 -2.74 30.05 -9.73
C THR A 81 -2.45 28.80 -10.56
N TYR A 82 -1.52 28.90 -11.51
CA TYR A 82 -1.17 27.83 -12.44
C TYR A 82 0.34 27.62 -12.49
N ASP A 83 0.75 26.36 -12.40
CA ASP A 83 2.12 25.90 -12.51
C ASP A 83 2.19 24.77 -13.55
N SER A 84 2.87 25.03 -14.66
CA SER A 84 2.98 24.09 -15.78
C SER A 84 3.99 22.97 -15.54
N ASN A 85 4.93 23.16 -14.62
CA ASN A 85 5.93 22.17 -14.25
C ASN A 85 6.41 22.46 -12.82
N ALA A 86 5.73 21.86 -11.85
CA ALA A 86 6.03 22.02 -10.44
C ALA A 86 7.48 21.63 -10.12
N THR A 87 8.01 22.12 -9.00
CA THR A 87 9.37 21.88 -8.51
C THR A 87 9.76 20.39 -8.39
N TYR A 88 8.76 19.50 -8.35
CA TYR A 88 8.93 18.04 -8.36
C TYR A 88 8.14 17.38 -9.49
N GLY A 89 8.71 16.31 -10.04
CA GLY A 89 8.04 15.35 -10.93
C GLY A 89 7.74 14.02 -10.24
N ILE A 90 7.29 13.04 -11.03
CA ILE A 90 7.22 11.62 -10.65
C ILE A 90 8.22 10.85 -11.51
N ALA A 91 9.11 10.06 -10.89
CA ALA A 91 10.10 9.24 -11.56
C ALA A 91 9.84 7.76 -11.33
N ASN A 92 9.93 6.93 -12.37
CA ASN A 92 10.00 5.46 -12.23
C ASN A 92 11.44 4.98 -12.46
N THR A 93 12.15 4.69 -11.37
CA THR A 93 13.53 4.18 -11.41
C THR A 93 13.63 2.67 -11.58
N ALA A 94 12.54 1.94 -11.86
CA ALA A 94 12.60 0.51 -12.16
C ALA A 94 13.01 0.24 -13.62
N GLY A 95 13.63 -0.92 -13.85
CA GLY A 95 13.85 -1.47 -15.21
C GLY A 95 12.59 -2.06 -15.85
N LYS A 96 11.40 -1.82 -15.27
CA LYS A 96 10.09 -2.27 -15.77
C LYS A 96 9.05 -1.17 -15.62
N ALA A 97 7.96 -1.25 -16.39
CA ALA A 97 6.81 -0.39 -16.19
C ALA A 97 6.10 -0.71 -14.86
N ILE A 98 5.52 0.30 -14.22
CA ILE A 98 4.80 0.19 -12.95
C ILE A 98 3.47 0.94 -13.07
N THR A 99 2.38 0.35 -12.55
CA THR A 99 1.09 1.02 -12.47
C THR A 99 1.12 2.01 -11.31
N VAL A 100 0.74 3.26 -11.59
CA VAL A 100 0.67 4.35 -10.60
C VAL A 100 -0.79 4.78 -10.48
N ILE A 101 -1.25 4.91 -9.24
CA ILE A 101 -2.61 5.33 -8.89
C ILE A 101 -2.50 6.62 -8.08
N LEU A 102 -3.28 7.63 -8.48
CA LEU A 102 -3.27 8.98 -7.93
C LEU A 102 -4.68 9.47 -7.59
N LYS A 103 -4.81 10.23 -6.51
CA LYS A 103 -6.04 10.97 -6.15
C LYS A 103 -5.73 12.21 -5.31
N ILE A 104 -6.63 13.20 -5.37
CA ILE A 104 -6.74 14.22 -4.33
C ILE A 104 -7.47 13.55 -3.16
N GLY A 105 -6.74 13.26 -2.09
CA GLY A 105 -7.28 12.55 -0.93
C GLY A 105 -7.96 13.46 0.09
N SER A 106 -7.48 14.69 0.23
CA SER A 106 -8.02 15.65 1.18
C SER A 106 -7.79 17.09 0.73
N ILE A 107 -8.66 18.00 1.18
CA ILE A 107 -8.46 19.45 1.09
C ILE A 107 -8.89 20.02 2.45
N THR A 108 -8.00 20.72 3.14
CA THR A 108 -8.37 21.48 4.34
C THR A 108 -8.96 22.82 3.91
N ASN A 109 -9.95 23.32 4.66
CA ASN A 109 -10.59 24.62 4.40
C ASN A 109 -11.16 24.75 2.96
N THR A 110 -11.96 23.75 2.54
CA THR A 110 -12.57 23.68 1.19
C THR A 110 -13.33 24.94 0.79
N GLY A 111 -13.88 25.71 1.74
CA GLY A 111 -14.53 27.00 1.48
C GLY A 111 -13.62 28.09 0.91
N LYS A 112 -12.29 27.90 0.90
CA LYS A 112 -11.28 28.80 0.32
C LYS A 112 -10.77 28.34 -1.06
N VAL A 113 -11.14 27.15 -1.50
CA VAL A 113 -10.69 26.56 -2.77
C VAL A 113 -11.91 26.33 -3.67
N ALA A 114 -11.97 27.01 -4.81
CA ALA A 114 -13.08 26.88 -5.76
C ALA A 114 -12.89 25.69 -6.71
N ASN A 115 -11.65 25.45 -7.15
CA ASN A 115 -11.30 24.31 -8.00
C ASN A 115 -9.82 23.94 -7.80
N VAL A 116 -9.53 22.66 -7.89
CA VAL A 116 -8.18 22.11 -8.01
C VAL A 116 -8.16 21.19 -9.22
N THR A 117 -7.13 21.31 -10.04
CA THR A 117 -6.76 20.31 -11.06
C THR A 117 -5.29 19.98 -10.90
N LEU A 118 -4.97 18.69 -10.89
CA LEU A 118 -3.61 18.18 -11.06
C LEU A 118 -3.55 17.29 -12.28
N THR A 119 -2.57 17.55 -13.15
CA THR A 119 -2.36 16.84 -14.39
C THR A 119 -0.95 16.26 -14.38
N ILE A 120 -0.83 14.96 -14.65
CA ILE A 120 0.46 14.32 -14.89
C ILE A 120 0.68 14.29 -16.39
N LEU A 121 1.82 14.80 -16.83
CA LEU A 121 2.23 14.81 -18.23
C LEU A 121 3.40 13.85 -18.47
N SER A 122 3.55 13.38 -19.70
CA SER A 122 4.77 12.74 -20.19
C SER A 122 6.01 13.63 -19.99
N GLN A 123 7.20 13.04 -20.04
CA GLN A 123 8.49 13.72 -19.80
C GLN A 123 8.70 14.98 -20.68
N ASP A 124 8.18 14.95 -21.92
CA ASP A 124 8.22 16.02 -22.90
C ASP A 124 7.08 17.05 -22.77
N GLY A 125 6.16 16.84 -21.81
CA GLY A 125 4.99 17.68 -21.58
C GLY A 125 3.87 17.55 -22.61
N THR A 126 3.98 16.66 -23.61
CA THR A 126 3.03 16.64 -24.76
C THR A 126 1.75 15.85 -24.51
N GLN A 127 1.76 14.85 -23.63
CA GLN A 127 0.62 13.97 -23.37
C GLN A 127 0.20 13.99 -21.90
N GLN A 128 -1.09 14.19 -21.66
CA GLN A 128 -1.71 13.95 -20.35
C GLN A 128 -1.84 12.44 -20.11
N VAL A 129 -1.15 11.92 -19.10
CA VAL A 129 -1.23 10.51 -18.70
C VAL A 129 -2.18 10.26 -17.53
N ALA A 130 -2.40 11.26 -16.67
CA ALA A 130 -3.42 11.21 -15.62
C ALA A 130 -3.95 12.62 -15.30
N ARG A 131 -5.21 12.75 -14.85
CA ARG A 131 -5.79 14.03 -14.44
C ARG A 131 -6.79 13.88 -13.29
N MET A 132 -6.48 14.49 -12.16
CA MET A 132 -7.40 14.62 -11.03
C MET A 132 -8.00 16.02 -11.02
N SER A 133 -9.28 16.14 -10.71
CA SER A 133 -9.93 17.42 -10.48
C SER A 133 -10.94 17.35 -9.34
N TRP A 134 -11.04 18.42 -8.58
CA TRP A 134 -12.04 18.62 -7.52
C TRP A 134 -12.59 20.05 -7.63
N THR A 135 -13.90 20.20 -7.45
CA THR A 135 -14.61 21.50 -7.46
C THR A 135 -15.26 21.73 -6.10
N GLY A 136 -15.45 23.00 -5.72
CA GLY A 136 -16.07 23.39 -4.45
C GLY A 136 -17.41 22.72 -4.20
N GLY A 137 -17.44 21.77 -3.27
CA GLY A 137 -18.62 20.97 -2.90
C GLY A 137 -18.55 19.50 -3.31
N ASP A 138 -17.62 19.11 -4.18
CA ASP A 138 -17.40 17.71 -4.57
C ASP A 138 -16.91 16.87 -3.37
N ALA A 139 -17.25 15.57 -3.38
CA ALA A 139 -16.77 14.63 -2.39
C ALA A 139 -15.24 14.40 -2.48
N LEU A 140 -14.63 14.09 -1.33
CA LEU A 140 -13.25 13.66 -1.22
C LEU A 140 -13.18 12.27 -0.54
N PRO A 141 -12.25 11.39 -0.92
CA PRO A 141 -11.25 11.56 -1.98
C PRO A 141 -11.86 11.61 -3.38
N THR A 142 -11.14 12.19 -4.34
CA THR A 142 -11.51 12.06 -5.77
C THR A 142 -11.40 10.59 -6.21
N PRO A 143 -12.11 10.18 -7.28
CA PRO A 143 -11.88 8.88 -7.92
C PRO A 143 -10.41 8.65 -8.26
N ASP A 144 -9.98 7.40 -8.16
CA ASP A 144 -8.62 6.99 -8.51
C ASP A 144 -8.32 7.24 -9.98
N GLN A 145 -7.16 7.83 -10.26
CA GLN A 145 -6.62 8.07 -11.59
C GLN A 145 -5.39 7.21 -11.78
N THR A 146 -5.40 6.38 -12.82
CA THR A 146 -4.38 5.36 -13.03
C THR A 146 -3.62 5.61 -14.32
N PHE A 147 -2.29 5.54 -14.27
CA PHE A 147 -1.44 5.52 -15.46
C PHE A 147 -0.32 4.49 -15.32
N ILE A 148 0.29 4.10 -16.45
CA ILE A 148 1.45 3.21 -16.47
C ILE A 148 2.69 4.08 -16.60
N ALA A 149 3.51 4.10 -15.55
CA ALA A 149 4.83 4.73 -15.59
C ALA A 149 5.82 3.78 -16.27
N THR A 150 6.33 4.18 -17.44
CA THR A 150 7.32 3.45 -18.23
C THR A 150 8.63 3.28 -17.43
N ALA A 151 9.41 2.23 -17.75
CA ALA A 151 10.70 2.00 -17.12
C ALA A 151 11.66 3.19 -17.35
N GLN A 152 12.45 3.56 -16.33
CA GLN A 152 13.45 4.64 -16.41
C GLN A 152 12.90 5.95 -17.00
N THR A 153 11.68 6.36 -16.62
CA THR A 153 10.97 7.51 -17.20
C THR A 153 10.48 8.46 -16.11
N ASP A 154 10.63 9.76 -16.37
CA ASP A 154 10.15 10.86 -15.54
C ASP A 154 8.87 11.49 -16.12
N TYR A 155 8.04 12.07 -15.25
CA TYR A 155 6.74 12.65 -15.57
C TYR A 155 6.59 14.01 -14.89
N LEU A 156 6.04 14.98 -15.61
CA LEU A 156 5.84 16.34 -15.10
C LEU A 156 4.54 16.43 -14.29
N ILE A 157 4.55 17.23 -13.23
CA ILE A 157 3.35 17.57 -12.46
C ILE A 157 2.93 18.99 -12.82
N GLN A 158 1.74 19.13 -13.38
CA GLN A 158 1.08 20.41 -13.64
C GLN A 158 -0.05 20.63 -12.63
N ILE A 159 -0.14 21.84 -12.08
CA ILE A 159 -1.08 22.21 -11.02
C ILE A 159 -1.86 23.45 -11.42
N SER A 160 -3.16 23.43 -11.16
CA SER A 160 -4.06 24.57 -11.28
C SER A 160 -4.94 24.65 -10.02
N ILE A 161 -4.86 25.75 -9.28
CA ILE A 161 -5.64 25.98 -8.06
C ILE A 161 -6.35 27.32 -8.20
N ARG A 162 -7.68 27.31 -8.11
CA ARG A 162 -8.49 28.53 -8.09
C ARG A 162 -8.96 28.83 -6.68
N GLY A 163 -8.61 30.01 -6.16
CA GLY A 163 -9.12 30.50 -4.88
C GLY A 163 -10.62 30.83 -4.97
N ALA A 164 -11.36 30.56 -3.90
CA ALA A 164 -12.75 30.99 -3.79
C ALA A 164 -12.85 32.51 -3.58
N SER A 165 -13.99 33.12 -3.94
CA SER A 165 -14.26 34.55 -3.73
C SER A 165 -14.17 35.01 -2.26
N SER A 166 -14.20 34.06 -1.32
CA SER A 166 -14.09 34.28 0.13
C SER A 166 -12.64 34.36 0.65
N VAL A 167 -11.62 34.19 -0.20
CA VAL A 167 -10.21 34.20 0.18
C VAL A 167 -9.74 35.60 0.58
N VAL A 168 -9.08 35.70 1.73
CA VAL A 168 -8.43 36.91 2.26
C VAL A 168 -6.98 36.63 2.63
N ALA A 169 -6.18 37.69 2.80
CA ALA A 169 -4.78 37.56 3.17
C ALA A 169 -4.61 36.82 4.52
N GLY A 170 -3.75 35.80 4.54
CA GLY A 170 -3.52 34.96 5.72
C GLY A 170 -4.39 33.70 5.79
N ASP A 171 -5.37 33.52 4.89
CA ASP A 171 -6.05 32.22 4.75
C ASP A 171 -5.07 31.12 4.35
N LEU A 172 -5.31 29.93 4.89
CA LEU A 172 -4.58 28.71 4.56
C LEU A 172 -5.54 27.59 4.14
N ALA A 173 -5.13 26.85 3.12
CA ALA A 173 -5.72 25.60 2.67
C ALA A 173 -4.58 24.65 2.29
N SER A 174 -4.76 23.35 2.52
CA SER A 174 -3.78 22.31 2.19
C SER A 174 -4.45 21.23 1.36
N ILE A 175 -3.80 20.78 0.30
CA ILE A 175 -4.32 19.79 -0.66
C ILE A 175 -3.47 18.52 -0.51
N GLY A 176 -4.04 17.48 0.07
CA GLY A 176 -3.38 16.18 0.25
C GLY A 176 -3.52 15.31 -1.00
N LEU A 177 -2.39 15.00 -1.63
CA LEU A 177 -2.32 14.05 -2.74
C LEU A 177 -1.93 12.67 -2.21
N HIS A 178 -2.56 11.63 -2.74
CA HIS A 178 -2.15 10.25 -2.46
C HIS A 178 -1.67 9.61 -3.75
N MET A 179 -0.46 9.03 -3.69
CA MET A 179 0.11 8.17 -4.72
C MET A 179 0.30 6.77 -4.15
N SER A 180 -0.11 5.75 -4.91
CA SER A 180 0.23 4.36 -4.65
C SER A 180 0.64 3.67 -5.95
N THR A 181 1.33 2.53 -5.83
CA THR A 181 1.82 1.79 -6.99
C THR A 181 1.59 0.30 -6.89
N SER A 182 1.45 -0.35 -8.03
CA SER A 182 1.41 -1.81 -8.17
C SER A 182 2.19 -2.25 -9.42
N GLY A 183 3.00 -3.32 -9.31
CA GLY A 183 3.81 -3.81 -10.43
C GLY A 183 4.80 -4.92 -10.11
#